data_AF-A0A4V0X1R0-F1
#
_entry.id   AF-A0A4V0X1R0-F1
#
_cell.length_a   1.000
_cell.length_b   1.000
_cell.length_c   1.000
_cell.angle_alpha   90.00
_cell.angle_beta   90.00
_cell.angle_gamma   90.00
#
_symmetry.space_group_name_H-M   'P 1'
#
loop_
_entity.id
_entity.type
_entity.pdbx_description
1 polymer ?
#
loop_
_entity_poly.entity_id
_entity_poly.type
_entity_poly.pdbx_seq_one_letter_code
_entity_poly.pdbx_strand_id
1 'polypeptide(L)' 'MFLGDDLLAWLVIALGGAMCAGNVAALIRPPKKHRDQNDLSKAPVVRSLVMATIGGFAALWALVSLL' A
#
# COMPACT_ATOMS: atom_id res chain seq x y z
N MET A 1 10.46 24.37 -12.63
CA MET A 1 9.29 23.46 -12.54
C MET A 1 9.68 22.35 -11.58
N PHE A 2 9.17 22.35 -10.34
CA PHE A 2 9.66 21.47 -9.27
C PHE A 2 9.26 19.99 -9.45
N LEU A 3 8.20 19.71 -10.23
CA LEU A 3 7.71 18.36 -10.53
C LEU A 3 7.78 18.00 -12.04
N GLY A 4 8.44 18.80 -12.88
CA GLY A 4 8.40 18.76 -14.36
C GLY A 4 8.35 17.37 -15.01
N ASP A 5 9.50 16.69 -15.13
CA ASP A 5 9.61 15.38 -15.80
C ASP A 5 9.28 14.20 -14.86
N ASP A 6 9.44 14.39 -13.54
CA ASP A 6 9.33 13.32 -12.54
C ASP A 6 8.02 13.32 -11.73
N LEU A 7 7.03 14.13 -12.10
CA LEU A 7 5.72 14.22 -11.41
C LEU A 7 5.11 12.83 -11.20
N LEU A 8 5.12 12.00 -12.24
CA LEU A 8 4.59 10.64 -12.17
C LEU A 8 5.39 9.76 -11.21
N ALA A 9 6.72 9.87 -11.21
CA ALA A 9 7.56 9.09 -10.31
C ALA A 9 7.27 9.45 -8.84
N TRP A 10 7.17 10.74 -8.53
CA TRP A 10 6.78 11.21 -7.19
C TRP A 10 5.37 10.77 -6.78
N LEU A 11 4.39 10.83 -7.68
CA LEU A 11 3.02 10.35 -7.41
C LEU A 11 2.99 8.83 -7.16
N VAL A 12 3.75 8.05 -7.92
CA VAL A 12 3.83 6.59 -7.77
C VAL A 12 4.52 6.21 -6.46
N ILE A 13 5.59 6.92 -6.07
CA ILE A 13 6.22 6.73 -4.75
C ILE A 13 5.22 7.03 -3.63
N ALA A 14 4.50 8.15 -3.70
CA ALA A 14 3.53 8.54 -2.69
C ALA A 14 2.39 7.52 -2.58
N LEU A 15 1.81 7.12 -3.72
CA LEU A 15 0.71 6.17 -3.78
C LEU A 15 1.14 4.76 -3.33
N GLY A 16 2.24 4.25 -3.88
CA GLY A 16 2.77 2.93 -3.55
C GLY A 16 3.23 2.84 -2.10
N GLY A 17 3.88 3.90 -1.58
CA GLY A 17 4.27 4.02 -0.18
C GLY A 17 3.08 4.03 0.76
N ALA A 18 2.02 4.80 0.45
CA ALA A 18 0.79 4.83 1.24
C ALA A 18 0.07 3.47 1.24
N MET A 19 0.00 2.78 0.09
CA MET A 19 -0.58 1.44 -0.01
C MET A 19 0.20 0.40 0.79
N CYS A 20 1.53 0.43 0.75
CA CYS A 20 2.37 -0.47 1.52
C CYS A 20 2.21 -0.21 3.03
N ALA A 21 2.37 1.04 3.46
CA ALA A 21 2.25 1.44 4.86
C ALA A 21 0.86 1.15 5.43
N GLY A 22 -0.21 1.46 4.68
CA GLY A 22 -1.59 1.22 5.11
C GLY A 22 -1.92 -0.26 5.29
N ASN A 23 -1.50 -1.12 4.34
CA ASN A 23 -1.73 -2.56 4.45
C ASN A 23 -0.88 -3.22 5.55
N VAL A 24 0.39 -2.80 5.71
CA VAL A 24 1.26 -3.29 6.79
C VAL A 24 0.70 -2.87 8.15
N ALA A 25 0.25 -1.62 8.30
CA ALA A 25 -0.38 -1.14 9.53
C ALA A 25 -1.68 -1.91 9.85
N ALA A 26 -2.49 -2.24 8.84
CA ALA A 26 -3.68 -3.07 9.01
C ALA A 26 -3.35 -4.51 9.45
N LEU A 27 -2.21 -5.05 9.01
CA LEU A 27 -1.74 -6.38 9.41
C LEU A 27 -1.17 -6.40 10.83
N ILE A 28 -0.42 -5.36 11.22
CA ILE A 28 0.16 -5.24 12.57
C ILE A 28 -0.93 -4.96 13.60
N ARG A 29 -1.90 -4.10 13.26
CA ARG A 29 -2.99 -3.70 14.15
C ARG A 29 -4.34 -3.95 13.50
N PRO A 30 -4.75 -5.23 13.37
CA PRO A 30 -6.05 -5.56 12.82
C PRO A 30 -7.14 -4.93 13.70
N PRO A 31 -8.19 -4.36 13.09
CA PRO A 31 -9.29 -3.76 13.84
C PRO A 31 -9.97 -4.80 14.74
N LYS A 32 -10.09 -4.48 16.03
CA LYS A 32 -10.64 -5.38 17.06
C LYS A 32 -12.15 -5.64 16.92
N LYS A 33 -12.85 -4.87 16.07
CA LYS A 33 -14.30 -4.91 15.93
C LYS A 33 -14.64 -5.34 14.49
N HIS A 34 -15.13 -6.57 14.37
CA HIS A 34 -15.83 -7.05 13.19
C HIS A 34 -17.10 -6.20 13.07
N ARG A 35 -17.32 -5.54 11.93
CA ARG A 35 -18.43 -4.59 11.74
C ARG A 35 -19.76 -5.29 11.52
N ASP A 36 -19.75 -6.55 11.08
CA ASP A 36 -20.95 -7.33 10.77
C ASP A 36 -20.91 -8.76 11.32
N GLN A 37 -22.08 -9.34 11.60
CA GLN A 37 -22.22 -10.75 12.03
C GLN A 37 -21.84 -11.76 10.92
N ASN A 38 -21.69 -11.27 9.68
CA ASN A 38 -21.26 -12.03 8.51
C ASN A 38 -19.80 -11.73 8.13
N ASP A 39 -19.04 -11.05 9.00
CA ASP A 39 -17.61 -10.87 8.80
C ASP A 39 -16.91 -12.22 8.83
N LEU A 40 -15.98 -12.43 7.88
CA LEU A 40 -15.17 -13.64 7.86
C LEU A 40 -14.38 -13.78 9.17
N SER A 41 -14.43 -14.97 9.77
CA SER A 41 -13.70 -15.35 10.99
C SER A 41 -12.18 -15.09 10.92
N LYS A 42 -11.64 -14.90 9.70
CA LYS A 42 -10.28 -14.47 9.43
C LYS A 42 -10.31 -13.42 8.32
N ALA A 43 -9.72 -12.25 8.56
CA ALA A 43 -9.54 -11.22 7.53
C ALA A 43 -8.84 -11.83 6.29
N PRO A 44 -9.16 -11.40 5.06
CA PRO A 44 -8.55 -11.92 3.83
C PRO A 44 -7.09 -11.47 3.70
N VAL A 45 -6.22 -12.09 4.49
CA VAL A 45 -4.80 -11.76 4.67
C VAL A 45 -4.06 -11.80 3.34
N VAL A 46 -4.41 -12.77 2.49
CA VAL A 46 -3.83 -12.94 1.15
C VAL A 46 -4.09 -11.71 0.28
N ARG A 47 -5.30 -11.13 0.32
CA ARG A 47 -5.67 -9.99 -0.51
C ARG A 47 -4.97 -8.70 -0.07
N SER A 48 -4.87 -8.48 1.24
CA SER A 48 -4.11 -7.35 1.80
C SER A 48 -2.61 -7.48 1.53
N LEU A 49 -2.04 -8.68 1.63
CA LEU A 49 -0.63 -8.91 1.36
C LEU A 49 -0.30 -8.66 -0.11
N VAL A 50 -1.14 -9.13 -1.04
CA VAL A 50 -0.97 -8.89 -2.50
C VAL A 50 -0.98 -7.39 -2.81
N MET A 51 -1.95 -6.63 -2.28
CA MET A 51 -1.99 -5.17 -2.48
C MET A 51 -0.78 -4.46 -1.86
N ALA A 52 -0.32 -4.90 -0.69
CA ALA A 52 0.88 -4.35 -0.06
C ALA A 52 2.13 -4.56 -0.94
N THR A 53 2.32 -5.78 -1.46
CA THR A 53 3.45 -6.09 -2.34
C THR A 53 3.40 -5.29 -3.64
N ILE A 54 2.23 -5.18 -4.29
CA ILE A 54 2.11 -4.42 -5.54
C ILE A 54 2.45 -2.95 -5.32
N GLY A 55 1.88 -2.33 -4.27
CA GLY A 55 2.18 -0.94 -3.93
C GLY A 55 3.64 -0.74 -3.54
N GLY A 56 4.21 -1.67 -2.77
CA GLY A 56 5.62 -1.64 -2.38
C GLY A 56 6.57 -1.76 -3.57
N PHE A 57 6.34 -2.71 -4.49
CA PHE A 57 7.14 -2.87 -5.70
C PHE A 57 7.05 -1.63 -6.60
N ALA A 58 5.86 -1.05 -6.77
CA ALA A 58 5.68 0.17 -7.55
C ALA A 58 6.45 1.36 -6.96
N ALA A 59 6.39 1.53 -5.63
CA ALA A 59 7.16 2.59 -4.95
C ALA A 59 8.66 2.38 -5.08
N LEU A 60 9.14 1.14 -4.92
CA LEU A 60 10.55 0.79 -5.01
C LEU A 60 11.08 1.01 -6.43
N TRP A 61 10.30 0.63 -7.46
CA TRP A 61 10.62 0.87 -8.86
C TRP A 61 10.69 2.36 -9.19
N ALA A 62 9.71 3.16 -8.74
CA ALA A 62 9.70 4.60 -8.97
C ALA A 62 10.84 5.31 -8.24
N LEU A 63 11.25 4.83 -7.05
CA LEU A 63 12.43 5.33 -6.35
C LEU A 63 13.71 5.03 -7.12
N VAL A 64 13.84 3.84 -7.71
CA VAL A 64 14.95 3.50 -8.61
C VAL A 64 14.94 4.36 -9.87
N SER A 65 13.79 4.67 -10.46
CA SER A 65 13.69 5.56 -11.63
C SER A 65 14.13 7.00 -11.36
N LEU A 66 14.09 7.44 -10.09
CA LEU A 66 14.47 8.78 -9.65
C LEU A 66 15.94 8.89 -9.22
N LEU A 67 16.65 7.77 -9.11
CA LEU A 67 18.03 7.64 -8.63
C LEU A 67 19.01 7.51 -9.80
#